data_AF-A0AB38RNQ6-F1
#
_entry.id   AF-A0AB38RNQ6-F1
#
_cell.length_a   1.000
_cell.length_b   1.000
_cell.length_c   1.000
_cell.angle_alpha   90.00
_cell.angle_beta   90.00
_cell.angle_gamma   90.00
#
_symmetry.space_group_name_H-M   'P 1'
#
loop_
_entity.id
_entity.type
_entity.pdbx_description
1 polymer ?
#
loop_
_entity_poly.entity_id
_entity_poly.type
_entity_poly.pdbx_seq_one_letter_code
_entity_poly.pdbx_strand_id
1 'polypeptide(L)'
;MGRIWLDVPYVEKDLAKAGGAKWDPSAKRWYAPRVEMAGLSRWVAIPDIPEVLPGEDRSLGHGLFVDLVPDTCWFTNVRYCVEPKDWERLRRMVTRRAGMQCEICGFPEDRASQRWLEVHERWQYDWPTKVQRLGRLICLCTPCHQVTHFGFAQIKGNEEQALQHLIAVTGMTRPQARRHVAAAFDEWRARSVGEWTLDLSILTDVGVQVRRPPGAADRRIIASGRPTSTQVQQPQPVVPPLSPAPAIAAPRWRDRIAGWWRSR
;
A
#
# COMPACT_ATOMS: atom_id res chain seq x y z
N MET A 1 -19.64 -29.54 10.55
CA MET A 1 -19.92 -28.11 10.30
C MET A 1 -18.74 -27.51 9.54
N GLY A 2 -18.89 -27.24 8.25
CA GLY A 2 -17.84 -26.61 7.43
C GLY A 2 -17.94 -25.08 7.48
N ARG A 3 -16.82 -24.39 7.71
CA ARG A 3 -16.70 -22.94 7.47
C ARG A 3 -16.26 -22.70 6.04
N ILE A 4 -16.69 -21.58 5.46
CA ILE A 4 -16.25 -21.13 4.13
C ILE A 4 -15.50 -19.82 4.27
N TRP A 5 -14.32 -19.72 3.65
CA TRP A 5 -13.57 -18.47 3.62
C TRP A 5 -14.18 -17.46 2.66
N LEU A 6 -14.06 -16.18 3.00
CA LEU A 6 -14.60 -15.07 2.22
C LEU A 6 -13.49 -14.07 1.86
N ASP A 7 -13.55 -13.54 0.64
CA ASP A 7 -12.74 -12.41 0.16
C ASP A 7 -13.62 -11.14 0.17
N VAL A 8 -13.82 -10.60 1.36
CA VAL A 8 -14.67 -9.41 1.58
C VAL A 8 -13.83 -8.14 1.40
N PRO A 9 -14.14 -7.27 0.42
CA PRO A 9 -13.52 -5.96 0.31
C PRO A 9 -13.73 -5.15 1.58
N TYR A 10 -12.75 -4.33 1.98
CA TYR A 10 -12.84 -3.55 3.22
C TYR A 10 -14.10 -2.68 3.30
N VAL A 11 -14.54 -2.10 2.18
CA VAL A 11 -15.73 -1.23 2.10
C VAL A 11 -17.05 -2.00 2.28
N GLU A 12 -17.03 -3.33 2.13
CA GLU A 12 -18.21 -4.21 2.24
C GLU A 12 -18.21 -5.02 3.55
N LYS A 13 -17.23 -4.79 4.44
CA LYS A 13 -17.08 -5.57 5.68
C LYS A 13 -18.33 -5.55 6.57
N ASP A 14 -19.02 -4.42 6.62
CA ASP A 14 -20.19 -4.25 7.47
C ASP A 14 -21.41 -4.98 6.88
N LEU A 15 -21.52 -5.02 5.54
CA LEU A 15 -22.52 -5.84 4.84
C LEU A 15 -22.29 -7.33 5.06
N ALA A 16 -21.04 -7.78 4.95
CA ALA A 16 -20.70 -9.18 5.21
C ALA A 16 -20.98 -9.56 6.67
N LYS A 17 -20.63 -8.69 7.62
CA LYS A 17 -20.91 -8.88 9.05
C LYS A 17 -22.42 -8.93 9.33
N ALA A 18 -23.22 -8.04 8.72
CA ALA A 18 -24.67 -8.06 8.83
C ALA A 18 -25.28 -9.35 8.24
N GLY A 19 -24.66 -9.88 7.18
CA GLY A 19 -24.96 -11.19 6.61
C GLY A 19 -24.50 -12.38 7.45
N GLY A 20 -23.92 -12.15 8.65
CA GLY A 20 -23.51 -13.19 9.59
C GLY A 20 -22.09 -13.74 9.38
N ALA A 21 -21.28 -13.10 8.52
CA ALA A 21 -19.85 -13.42 8.42
C ALA A 21 -19.12 -13.09 9.73
N LYS A 22 -18.07 -13.87 10.02
CA LYS A 22 -17.20 -13.70 11.19
C LYS A 22 -15.77 -13.42 10.75
N TRP A 23 -15.02 -12.70 11.58
CA TRP A 23 -13.60 -12.42 11.36
C TRP A 23 -12.72 -13.41 12.12
N ASP A 24 -11.76 -14.03 11.44
CA ASP A 24 -10.69 -14.81 12.06
C ASP A 24 -9.43 -13.93 12.18
N PRO A 25 -9.01 -13.52 13.39
CA PRO A 25 -7.86 -12.64 13.58
C PRO A 25 -6.52 -13.32 13.29
N SER A 26 -6.44 -14.65 13.41
CA SER A 26 -5.21 -15.42 13.13
C SER A 26 -5.02 -15.56 11.62
N ALA A 27 -6.09 -15.95 10.90
CA ALA A 27 -6.07 -16.01 9.45
C ALA A 27 -6.11 -14.63 8.77
N LYS A 28 -6.46 -13.59 9.54
CA LYS A 28 -6.80 -12.25 9.06
C LYS A 28 -7.76 -12.30 7.87
N ARG A 29 -8.84 -13.08 8.01
CA ARG A 29 -9.79 -13.35 6.93
C ARG A 29 -11.22 -13.51 7.45
N TRP A 30 -12.18 -13.09 6.64
CA TRP A 30 -13.60 -13.29 6.90
C TRP A 30 -14.01 -14.73 6.56
N TYR A 31 -14.97 -15.28 7.30
CA TYR A 31 -15.55 -16.60 7.02
C TYR A 31 -17.05 -16.65 7.29
N ALA A 32 -17.76 -17.47 6.52
CA ALA A 32 -19.12 -17.87 6.82
C ALA A 32 -19.08 -19.06 7.81
N PRO A 33 -19.75 -18.98 8.97
CA PRO A 33 -19.77 -20.07 9.95
C PRO A 33 -20.58 -21.29 9.49
N ARG A 34 -21.40 -21.17 8.43
CA ARG A 34 -22.20 -22.24 7.84
C ARG A 34 -22.15 -22.13 6.30
N VAL A 35 -22.26 -23.26 5.61
CA VAL A 35 -22.18 -23.36 4.13
C VAL A 35 -23.39 -22.69 3.45
N GLU A 36 -24.59 -22.79 4.03
CA GLU A 36 -25.86 -22.41 3.39
C GLU A 36 -26.22 -20.91 3.52
N MET A 37 -25.24 -20.03 3.70
CA MET A 37 -25.47 -18.60 3.88
C MET A 37 -25.51 -17.87 2.53
N ALA A 38 -26.60 -18.03 1.78
CA ALA A 38 -26.76 -17.49 0.42
C ALA A 38 -26.43 -15.99 0.30
N GLY A 39 -26.71 -15.19 1.34
CA GLY A 39 -26.37 -13.77 1.40
C GLY A 39 -24.86 -13.45 1.36
N LEU A 40 -23.99 -14.43 1.62
CA LEU A 40 -22.53 -14.32 1.59
C LEU A 40 -21.89 -14.85 0.30
N SER A 41 -22.70 -15.39 -0.62
CA SER A 41 -22.23 -16.06 -1.86
C SER A 41 -21.31 -15.18 -2.72
N ARG A 42 -21.57 -13.87 -2.79
CA ARG A 42 -20.77 -12.91 -3.56
C ARG A 42 -19.31 -12.78 -3.09
N TRP A 43 -19.03 -13.13 -1.84
CA TRP A 43 -17.69 -13.04 -1.24
C TRP A 43 -17.00 -14.39 -1.12
N VAL A 44 -17.57 -15.47 -1.64
CA VAL A 44 -16.95 -16.79 -1.57
C VAL A 44 -15.51 -16.71 -2.09
N ALA A 45 -14.59 -17.22 -1.28
CA ALA A 45 -13.18 -17.22 -1.60
C ALA A 45 -12.92 -17.88 -2.95
N ILE A 46 -12.08 -17.22 -3.75
CA ILE A 46 -11.46 -17.82 -4.93
C ILE A 46 -10.03 -18.28 -4.57
N PRO A 47 -9.32 -19.04 -5.43
CA PRO A 47 -7.99 -19.55 -5.12
C PRO A 47 -7.06 -18.44 -4.60
N ASP A 48 -6.21 -18.74 -3.61
CA ASP A 48 -5.24 -17.75 -3.11
C ASP A 48 -4.18 -17.44 -4.19
N ILE A 49 -3.59 -16.25 -4.13
CA ILE A 49 -2.49 -15.85 -5.03
C ILE A 49 -1.22 -16.59 -4.60
N PRO A 50 -0.43 -17.18 -5.54
CA PRO A 50 0.86 -17.78 -5.22
C PRO A 50 1.81 -16.77 -4.58
N GLU A 51 2.63 -17.21 -3.63
CA GLU A 51 3.61 -16.32 -2.97
C GLU A 51 4.70 -15.80 -3.90
N VAL A 52 4.94 -16.54 -5.00
CA VAL A 52 5.85 -16.17 -6.08
C VAL A 52 5.03 -15.57 -7.22
N LEU A 53 5.21 -14.28 -7.47
CA LEU A 53 4.66 -13.61 -8.64
C LEU A 53 5.64 -13.77 -9.81
N PRO A 54 5.20 -14.25 -10.98
CA PRO A 54 6.06 -14.32 -12.17
C PRO A 54 6.65 -12.95 -12.50
N GLY A 55 7.96 -12.91 -12.75
CA GLY A 55 8.67 -11.67 -13.09
C GLY A 55 8.89 -10.68 -11.93
N GLU A 56 8.47 -11.02 -10.69
CA GLU A 56 8.75 -10.17 -9.54
C GLU A 56 10.24 -10.18 -9.17
N ASP A 57 10.83 -8.99 -9.10
CA ASP A 57 12.18 -8.80 -8.58
C ASP A 57 12.12 -8.45 -7.09
N ARG A 58 12.35 -9.44 -6.23
CA ARG A 58 12.36 -9.25 -4.78
C ARG A 58 13.61 -8.52 -4.25
N SER A 59 14.62 -8.30 -5.08
CA SER A 59 15.75 -7.43 -4.74
C SER A 59 15.43 -5.94 -4.99
N LEU A 60 14.46 -5.66 -5.86
CA LEU A 60 14.03 -4.31 -6.18
C LEU A 60 13.53 -3.58 -4.93
N GLY A 61 14.11 -2.41 -4.70
CA GLY A 61 13.74 -1.53 -3.59
C GLY A 61 14.09 -2.10 -2.21
N HIS A 62 15.20 -2.84 -2.10
CA HIS A 62 15.77 -3.23 -0.81
C HIS A 62 16.20 -2.00 0.02
N GLY A 63 15.96 -2.05 1.34
CA GLY A 63 16.25 -0.96 2.26
C GLY A 63 15.23 0.18 2.23
N LEU A 64 15.37 1.14 3.15
CA LEU A 64 14.48 2.29 3.24
C LEU A 64 15.00 3.46 2.41
N PHE A 65 14.17 3.96 1.50
CA PHE A 65 14.44 5.15 0.72
C PHE A 65 13.14 5.87 0.34
N VAL A 66 13.27 7.17 0.06
CA VAL A 66 12.24 7.97 -0.58
C VAL A 66 12.05 7.51 -2.03
N ASP A 67 10.85 7.08 -2.38
CA ASP A 67 10.50 6.52 -3.69
C ASP A 67 9.25 7.22 -4.21
N LEU A 68 9.46 8.29 -4.95
CA LEU A 68 8.39 9.13 -5.46
C LEU A 68 7.96 8.63 -6.84
N VAL A 69 6.66 8.34 -6.95
CA VAL A 69 6.01 8.00 -8.22
C VAL A 69 5.75 9.30 -9.00
N PRO A 70 5.93 9.32 -10.34
CA PRO A 70 5.66 10.49 -11.17
C PRO A 70 4.23 11.00 -10.97
N ASP A 71 4.05 12.32 -11.01
CA ASP A 71 2.72 12.93 -10.81
C ASP A 71 1.70 12.49 -11.87
N THR A 72 2.17 12.22 -13.09
CA THR A 72 1.39 11.67 -14.20
C THR A 72 0.83 10.28 -13.95
N CYS A 73 1.28 9.61 -12.88
CA CYS A 73 0.88 8.25 -12.50
C CYS A 73 0.20 8.20 -11.12
N TRP A 74 -0.03 9.36 -10.48
CA TRP A 74 -0.76 9.40 -9.22
C TRP A 74 -2.19 8.88 -9.39
N PHE A 75 -2.70 8.24 -8.33
CA PHE A 75 -4.06 7.66 -8.26
C PHE A 75 -4.35 6.50 -9.23
N THR A 76 -3.35 5.99 -9.95
CA THR A 76 -3.43 4.77 -10.76
C THR A 76 -2.51 3.67 -10.25
N ASN A 77 -2.63 3.38 -8.96
CA ASN A 77 -1.90 2.31 -8.30
C ASN A 77 -2.54 0.93 -8.58
N VAL A 78 -1.93 -0.15 -8.08
CA VAL A 78 -2.44 -1.51 -8.30
C VAL A 78 -3.85 -1.65 -7.73
N ARG A 79 -4.10 -1.12 -6.53
CA ARG A 79 -5.43 -1.16 -5.90
C ARG A 79 -6.53 -0.53 -6.77
N TYR A 80 -6.21 0.49 -7.55
CA TYR A 80 -7.14 1.10 -8.50
C TYR A 80 -7.41 0.18 -9.70
N CYS A 81 -6.35 -0.45 -10.21
CA CYS A 81 -6.36 -1.25 -11.44
C CYS A 81 -6.86 -2.69 -11.25
N VAL A 82 -7.14 -3.14 -10.03
CA VAL A 82 -7.62 -4.52 -9.77
C VAL A 82 -8.99 -4.51 -9.10
N GLU A 83 -9.70 -5.63 -9.19
CA GLU A 83 -10.95 -5.79 -8.46
C GLU A 83 -10.73 -5.75 -6.93
N PRO A 84 -11.65 -5.18 -6.13
CA PRO A 84 -11.46 -5.06 -4.68
C PRO A 84 -11.19 -6.39 -3.96
N LYS A 85 -11.77 -7.49 -4.45
CA LYS A 85 -11.51 -8.84 -3.95
C LYS A 85 -10.08 -9.31 -4.23
N ASP A 86 -9.54 -8.96 -5.40
CA ASP A 86 -8.19 -9.34 -5.81
C ASP A 86 -7.15 -8.51 -5.05
N TRP A 87 -7.44 -7.24 -4.80
CA TRP A 87 -6.63 -6.42 -3.90
C TRP A 87 -6.54 -7.05 -2.50
N GLU A 88 -7.64 -7.55 -1.93
CA GLU A 88 -7.61 -8.20 -0.62
C GLU A 88 -6.80 -9.51 -0.65
N ARG A 89 -6.91 -10.29 -1.73
CA ARG A 89 -6.07 -11.50 -1.94
C ARG A 89 -4.59 -11.15 -2.02
N LEU A 90 -4.21 -10.15 -2.81
CA LEU A 90 -2.84 -9.65 -2.93
C LEU A 90 -2.31 -9.13 -1.60
N ARG A 91 -3.08 -8.27 -0.93
CA ARG A 91 -2.72 -7.70 0.38
C ARG A 91 -2.41 -8.79 1.38
N ARG A 92 -3.31 -9.78 1.49
CA ARG A 92 -3.18 -10.91 2.39
C ARG A 92 -1.98 -11.80 2.04
N MET A 93 -1.75 -12.08 0.76
CA MET A 93 -0.58 -12.84 0.29
C MET A 93 0.71 -12.12 0.70
N VAL A 94 0.87 -10.84 0.34
CA VAL A 94 2.11 -10.08 0.58
C VAL A 94 2.40 -9.94 2.08
N THR A 95 1.39 -9.65 2.92
CA THR A 95 1.62 -9.54 4.37
C THR A 95 1.96 -10.87 5.03
N ARG A 96 1.40 -11.99 4.54
CA ARG A 96 1.71 -13.34 5.07
C ARG A 96 3.10 -13.78 4.64
N ARG A 97 3.44 -13.57 3.36
CA ARG A 97 4.79 -13.80 2.81
C ARG A 97 5.87 -13.03 3.55
N ALA A 98 5.56 -11.81 4.01
CA ALA A 98 6.45 -11.00 4.83
C ALA A 98 6.50 -11.40 6.31
N GLY A 99 5.88 -12.52 6.70
CA GLY A 99 5.87 -12.98 8.11
C GLY A 99 5.15 -12.02 9.05
N MET A 100 4.17 -11.27 8.55
CA MET A 100 3.44 -10.23 9.29
C MET A 100 4.36 -9.14 9.89
N GLN A 101 5.41 -8.80 9.15
CA GLN A 101 6.41 -7.79 9.51
C GLN A 101 6.71 -6.86 8.33
N CYS A 102 7.25 -5.68 8.63
CA CYS A 102 7.78 -4.79 7.60
C CYS A 102 9.02 -5.43 6.95
N GLU A 103 9.04 -5.55 5.62
CA GLU A 103 10.19 -6.09 4.88
C GLU A 103 11.43 -5.19 4.92
N ILE A 104 11.29 -3.93 5.38
CA ILE A 104 12.39 -2.98 5.48
C ILE A 104 12.98 -2.96 6.90
N CYS A 105 12.15 -2.72 7.92
CA CYS A 105 12.63 -2.50 9.29
C CYS A 105 12.34 -3.67 10.25
N GLY A 106 11.66 -4.72 9.79
CA GLY A 106 11.32 -5.90 10.60
C GLY A 106 10.22 -5.68 11.63
N PHE A 107 9.75 -4.45 11.87
CA PHE A 107 8.71 -4.22 12.87
C PHE A 107 7.36 -4.81 12.45
N PRO A 108 6.64 -5.50 13.37
CA PRO A 108 5.29 -5.97 13.13
C PRO A 108 4.25 -4.84 13.28
N GLU A 109 3.00 -5.16 12.93
CA GLU A 109 1.84 -4.33 13.26
C GLU A 109 1.74 -4.10 14.77
N ASP A 110 1.38 -2.87 15.17
CA ASP A 110 1.18 -2.48 16.57
C ASP A 110 0.06 -1.44 16.63
N ARG A 111 -1.09 -1.87 17.17
CA ARG A 111 -2.29 -1.03 17.26
C ARG A 111 -2.12 0.13 18.22
N ALA A 112 -1.36 -0.05 19.30
CA ALA A 112 -1.18 0.98 20.33
C ALA A 112 -0.39 2.17 19.77
N SER A 113 0.63 1.88 18.95
CA SER A 113 1.39 2.92 18.25
C SER A 113 0.82 3.27 16.88
N GLN A 114 -0.36 2.76 16.51
CA GLN A 114 -0.97 2.90 15.17
C GLN A 114 0.00 2.56 14.02
N ARG A 115 0.86 1.56 14.22
CA ARG A 115 1.75 1.04 13.18
C ARG A 115 1.04 -0.07 12.45
N TRP A 116 0.58 0.21 11.24
CA TRP A 116 -0.09 -0.77 10.38
C TRP A 116 0.89 -1.35 9.38
N LEU A 117 0.52 -2.47 8.75
CA LEU A 117 1.24 -3.03 7.61
C LEU A 117 0.46 -2.74 6.34
N GLU A 118 1.15 -2.19 5.36
CA GLU A 118 0.62 -1.66 4.11
C GLU A 118 1.39 -2.30 2.95
N VAL A 119 0.67 -2.71 1.91
CA VAL A 119 1.29 -3.20 0.68
C VAL A 119 1.56 -2.03 -0.23
N HIS A 120 2.80 -1.93 -0.68
CA HIS A 120 3.31 -0.85 -1.50
C HIS A 120 3.90 -1.38 -2.80
N GLU A 121 3.70 -0.65 -3.90
CA GLU A 121 4.25 -0.98 -5.22
C GLU A 121 5.66 -0.42 -5.42
N ARG A 122 6.61 -1.27 -5.84
CA ARG A 122 7.90 -0.83 -6.38
C ARG A 122 7.88 -0.91 -7.89
N TRP A 123 8.31 0.17 -8.53
CA TRP A 123 8.24 0.35 -9.98
C TRP A 123 9.61 0.35 -10.62
N GLN A 124 9.69 -0.20 -11.83
CA GLN A 124 10.80 -0.02 -12.75
C GLN A 124 10.36 0.93 -13.87
N TYR A 125 11.29 1.77 -14.34
CA TYR A 125 11.02 2.79 -15.35
C TYR A 125 11.91 2.55 -16.57
N ASP A 126 11.29 2.19 -17.69
CA ASP A 126 11.93 2.07 -19.00
C ASP A 126 11.82 3.40 -19.75
N TRP A 127 12.90 4.17 -19.74
CA TRP A 127 12.93 5.51 -20.32
C TRP A 127 12.74 5.55 -21.84
N PRO A 128 13.42 4.70 -22.64
CA PRO A 128 13.21 4.62 -24.08
C PRO A 128 11.76 4.32 -24.47
N THR A 129 11.12 3.33 -23.83
CA THR A 129 9.77 2.89 -24.23
C THR A 129 8.66 3.59 -23.45
N LYS A 130 9.01 4.41 -22.44
CA LYS A 130 8.08 5.09 -21.53
C LYS A 130 7.13 4.11 -20.86
N VAL A 131 7.68 3.00 -20.35
CA VAL A 131 6.92 1.99 -19.59
C VAL A 131 7.28 2.05 -18.11
N GLN A 132 6.25 2.15 -17.26
CA GLN A 132 6.33 1.97 -15.82
C GLN A 132 5.85 0.55 -15.49
N ARG A 133 6.77 -0.33 -15.13
CA ARG A 133 6.47 -1.74 -14.82
C ARG A 133 6.38 -1.97 -13.33
N LEU A 134 5.34 -2.68 -12.89
CA LEU A 134 5.27 -3.17 -11.53
C LEU A 134 6.34 -4.24 -11.34
N GLY A 135 7.37 -3.94 -10.56
CA GLY A 135 8.47 -4.86 -10.31
C GLY A 135 8.29 -5.70 -9.04
N ARG A 136 7.60 -5.16 -8.03
CA ARG A 136 7.39 -5.84 -6.75
C ARG A 136 6.24 -5.25 -5.94
N LEU A 137 5.57 -6.13 -5.18
CA LEU A 137 4.71 -5.72 -4.06
C LEU A 137 5.46 -5.96 -2.74
N ILE A 138 5.64 -4.93 -1.93
CA ILE A 138 6.40 -4.99 -0.67
C ILE A 138 5.51 -4.63 0.53
N CYS A 139 5.67 -5.36 1.64
CA CYS A 139 4.99 -5.09 2.91
C CYS A 139 5.78 -4.07 3.73
N LEU A 140 5.22 -2.88 3.94
CA LEU A 140 5.83 -1.79 4.70
C LEU A 140 5.01 -1.47 5.94
N CYS A 141 5.67 -1.08 7.04
CA CYS A 141 4.96 -0.47 8.16
C CYS A 141 4.66 1.01 7.87
N THR A 142 3.66 1.58 8.54
CA THR A 142 3.26 2.99 8.35
C THR A 142 4.42 4.00 8.35
N PRO A 143 5.40 3.96 9.29
CA PRO A 143 6.56 4.84 9.22
C PRO A 143 7.45 4.65 7.98
N CYS A 144 7.72 3.41 7.56
CA CYS A 144 8.50 3.12 6.35
C CYS A 144 7.74 3.56 5.09
N HIS A 145 6.43 3.29 5.04
CA HIS A 145 5.56 3.69 3.93
C HIS A 145 5.51 5.22 3.79
N GLN A 146 5.45 5.95 4.91
CA GLN A 146 5.50 7.40 4.94
C GLN A 146 6.84 7.97 4.43
N VAL A 147 7.97 7.34 4.74
CA VAL A 147 9.28 7.74 4.18
C VAL A 147 9.34 7.50 2.68
N THR A 148 8.84 6.37 2.22
CA THR A 148 8.71 6.08 0.79
C THR A 148 7.89 7.16 0.09
N HIS A 149 6.74 7.56 0.64
CA HIS A 149 5.92 8.66 0.14
C HIS A 149 6.26 10.04 0.75
N PHE A 150 7.55 10.42 0.74
CA PHE A 150 8.03 11.61 1.45
C PHE A 150 7.33 12.92 1.05
N GLY A 151 7.01 13.10 -0.24
CA GLY A 151 6.28 14.30 -0.70
C GLY A 151 4.89 14.44 -0.06
N PHE A 152 4.19 13.32 0.17
CA PHE A 152 2.93 13.34 0.90
C PHE A 152 3.14 13.63 2.39
N ALA A 153 4.22 13.12 2.99
CA ALA A 153 4.58 13.44 4.37
C ALA A 153 4.84 14.94 4.56
N GLN A 154 5.46 15.61 3.60
CA GLN A 154 5.64 17.08 3.62
C GLN A 154 4.30 17.83 3.58
N ILE A 155 3.39 17.46 2.66
CA ILE A 155 2.06 18.08 2.57
C ILE A 155 1.26 17.90 3.87
N LYS A 156 1.43 16.77 4.56
CA LYS A 156 0.77 16.49 5.84
C LYS A 156 1.47 17.08 7.06
N GLY A 157 2.59 17.80 6.89
CA GLY A 157 3.35 18.38 7.99
C GLY A 157 4.15 17.37 8.82
N ASN A 158 4.33 16.14 8.33
CA ASN A 158 5.02 15.06 9.03
C ASN A 158 6.45 14.81 8.51
N GLU A 159 7.04 15.80 7.83
CA GLU A 159 8.38 15.71 7.22
C GLU A 159 9.46 15.31 8.21
N GLU A 160 9.53 15.98 9.37
CA GLU A 160 10.59 15.74 10.35
C GLU A 160 10.51 14.32 10.93
N GLN A 161 9.29 13.80 11.13
CA GLN A 161 9.08 12.43 11.60
C GLN A 161 9.55 11.40 10.55
N ALA A 162 9.22 11.63 9.28
CA ALA A 162 9.69 10.78 8.19
C ALA A 162 11.22 10.83 8.07
N LEU A 163 11.83 12.01 8.12
CA LEU A 163 13.28 12.18 8.05
C LEU A 163 13.99 11.46 9.21
N GLN A 164 13.46 11.57 10.44
CA GLN A 164 13.98 10.86 11.60
C GLN A 164 13.88 9.35 11.45
N HIS A 165 12.77 8.85 10.91
CA HIS A 165 12.60 7.42 10.66
C HIS A 165 13.58 6.91 9.58
N LEU A 166 13.76 7.68 8.50
CA LEU A 166 14.76 7.39 7.46
C LEU A 166 16.15 7.23 8.06
N ILE A 167 16.60 8.22 8.85
CA ILE A 167 17.88 8.19 9.57
C ILE A 167 17.98 6.96 10.47
N ALA A 168 16.94 6.70 11.29
CA ALA A 168 16.96 5.60 12.25
C ALA A 168 17.08 4.22 11.61
N VAL A 169 16.45 4.01 10.44
CA VAL A 169 16.48 2.71 9.74
C VAL A 169 17.72 2.55 8.86
N THR A 170 18.20 3.63 8.24
CA THR A 170 19.32 3.57 7.28
C THR A 170 20.69 3.84 7.90
N GLY A 171 20.74 4.46 9.09
CA GLY A 171 21.99 4.94 9.68
C GLY A 171 22.55 6.21 9.01
N MET A 172 21.84 6.81 8.04
CA MET A 172 22.27 8.06 7.42
C MET A 172 22.39 9.18 8.44
N THR A 173 23.42 10.00 8.34
CA THR A 173 23.46 11.30 9.03
C THR A 173 22.35 12.21 8.48
N ARG A 174 21.91 13.19 9.28
CA ARG A 174 20.87 14.14 8.83
C ARG A 174 21.23 14.86 7.51
N PRO A 175 22.48 15.30 7.26
CA PRO A 175 22.87 15.84 5.94
C PRO A 175 22.78 14.81 4.81
N GLN A 176 23.15 13.55 5.03
CA GLN A 176 23.00 12.49 4.03
C GLN A 176 21.54 12.22 3.71
N ALA A 177 20.69 12.10 4.74
CA ALA A 177 19.25 11.90 4.57
C ALA A 177 18.61 13.06 3.79
N ARG A 178 18.96 14.32 4.07
CA ARG A 178 18.47 15.47 3.29
C ARG A 178 18.92 15.44 1.83
N ARG A 179 20.17 15.04 1.56
CA ARG A 179 20.64 14.85 0.17
C ARG A 179 19.90 13.71 -0.53
N HIS A 180 19.62 12.62 0.17
CA HIS A 180 18.79 11.52 -0.33
C HIS A 180 17.40 12.02 -0.73
N VAL A 181 16.74 12.78 0.15
CA VAL A 181 15.43 13.37 -0.16
C VAL A 181 15.52 14.27 -1.39
N ALA A 182 16.50 15.20 -1.44
CA ALA A 182 16.68 16.10 -2.57
C ALA A 182 16.87 15.36 -3.90
N ALA A 183 17.73 14.35 -3.93
CA ALA A 183 17.97 13.52 -5.12
C ALA A 183 16.71 12.77 -5.56
N ALA A 184 15.90 12.28 -4.61
CA ALA A 184 14.63 11.64 -4.94
C ALA A 184 13.61 12.62 -5.58
N PHE A 185 13.63 13.89 -5.17
CA PHE A 185 12.83 14.94 -5.81
C PHE A 185 13.36 15.35 -7.19
N ASP A 186 14.67 15.32 -7.42
CA ASP A 186 15.26 15.51 -8.74
C ASP A 186 14.83 14.41 -9.71
N GLU A 187 14.94 13.15 -9.27
CA GLU A 187 14.49 11.98 -10.02
C GLU A 187 12.98 12.06 -10.31
N TRP A 188 12.16 12.40 -9.31
CA TRP A 188 10.73 12.61 -9.48
C TRP A 188 10.43 13.68 -10.54
N ARG A 189 11.09 14.84 -10.48
CA ARG A 189 10.93 15.91 -11.48
C ARG A 189 11.23 15.38 -12.88
N ALA A 190 12.34 14.66 -13.05
CA ALA A 190 12.72 14.09 -14.34
C ALA A 190 11.65 13.12 -14.87
N ARG A 191 11.13 12.24 -14.00
CA ARG A 191 10.12 11.25 -14.41
C ARG A 191 8.75 11.88 -14.70
N SER A 192 8.42 13.02 -14.09
CA SER A 192 7.17 13.74 -14.32
C SER A 192 7.12 14.54 -15.64
N VAL A 193 8.24 14.67 -16.37
CA VAL A 193 8.28 15.38 -17.68
C VAL A 193 7.50 14.64 -18.79
N GLY A 194 7.04 13.41 -18.54
CA GLY A 194 6.34 12.61 -19.54
C GLY A 194 5.26 11.69 -18.99
N GLU A 195 4.55 11.10 -19.93
CA GLU A 195 3.55 10.07 -19.70
C GLU A 195 4.21 8.69 -19.71
N TRP A 196 3.73 7.79 -18.85
CA TRP A 196 4.23 6.42 -18.72
C TRP A 196 3.12 5.44 -18.97
N THR A 197 3.30 4.43 -19.82
CA THR A 197 2.39 3.29 -19.93
C THR A 197 2.58 2.34 -18.75
N LEU A 198 1.50 1.94 -18.07
CA LEU A 198 1.60 0.96 -16.98
C LEU A 198 1.67 -0.46 -17.52
N ASP A 199 2.61 -1.22 -16.97
CA ASP A 199 2.73 -2.67 -17.16
C ASP A 199 2.49 -3.38 -15.81
N LEU A 200 1.38 -4.11 -15.73
CA LEU A 200 0.91 -4.88 -14.56
C LEU A 200 0.88 -6.39 -14.85
N SER A 201 1.59 -6.85 -15.88
CA SER A 201 1.57 -8.24 -16.34
C SER A 201 1.84 -9.27 -15.23
N ILE A 202 2.69 -8.93 -14.25
CA ILE A 202 2.99 -9.81 -13.09
C ILE A 202 1.75 -10.23 -12.29
N LEU A 203 0.64 -9.49 -12.41
CA LEU A 203 -0.62 -9.78 -11.72
C LEU A 203 -1.57 -10.62 -12.59
N THR A 204 -1.63 -10.36 -13.90
CA THR A 204 -2.53 -11.09 -14.80
C THR A 204 -2.18 -12.56 -14.88
N ASP A 205 -0.89 -12.89 -14.79
CA ASP A 205 -0.37 -14.26 -14.88
C ASP A 205 -0.72 -15.13 -13.67
N VAL A 206 -1.21 -14.53 -12.58
CA VAL A 206 -1.59 -15.23 -11.34
C VAL A 206 -3.10 -15.18 -11.05
N GLY A 207 -3.91 -14.93 -12.08
CA GLY A 207 -5.36 -14.93 -11.95
C GLY A 207 -5.90 -13.72 -11.17
N VAL A 208 -5.24 -12.57 -11.27
CA VAL A 208 -5.79 -11.26 -10.88
C VAL A 208 -6.43 -10.61 -12.10
N GLN A 209 -7.68 -10.17 -11.95
CA GLN A 209 -8.38 -9.42 -12.98
C GLN A 209 -7.93 -7.97 -12.92
N VAL A 210 -7.07 -7.58 -13.87
CA VAL A 210 -6.62 -6.19 -14.03
C VAL A 210 -7.60 -5.45 -14.94
N ARG A 211 -8.29 -4.45 -14.38
CA ARG A 211 -8.97 -3.44 -15.18
C ARG A 211 -7.92 -2.62 -15.91
N ARG A 212 -8.09 -2.46 -17.23
CA ARG A 212 -7.13 -1.74 -18.06
C ARG A 212 -6.84 -0.38 -17.42
N PRO A 213 -5.57 -0.07 -17.09
CA PRO A 213 -5.24 1.22 -16.51
C PRO A 213 -5.68 2.32 -17.49
N PRO A 214 -6.19 3.47 -17.01
CA PRO A 214 -6.56 4.57 -17.87
C PRO A 214 -5.38 4.98 -18.77
N GLY A 215 -5.70 5.49 -19.96
CA GLY A 215 -4.70 6.05 -20.85
C GLY A 215 -3.89 7.13 -20.13
N ALA A 216 -2.65 7.35 -20.54
CA ALA A 216 -1.79 8.28 -19.81
C ALA A 216 -2.33 9.72 -19.77
N ALA A 217 -3.05 10.15 -20.83
CA ALA A 217 -3.79 11.41 -20.85
C ALA A 217 -4.93 11.46 -19.83
N ASP A 218 -5.70 10.38 -19.67
CA ASP A 218 -6.81 10.29 -18.70
C ASP A 218 -6.30 10.32 -17.25
N ARG A 219 -5.11 9.77 -17.00
CA ARG A 219 -4.49 9.78 -15.67
C ARG A 219 -4.12 11.15 -15.18
N ARG A 220 -3.71 12.07 -16.06
CA ARG A 220 -3.49 13.48 -15.69
C ARG A 220 -4.78 14.15 -15.21
N ILE A 221 -5.92 13.80 -15.81
CA ILE A 221 -7.22 14.33 -15.39
C ILE A 221 -7.60 13.78 -14.01
N ILE A 222 -7.42 12.47 -13.78
CA ILE A 222 -7.62 11.83 -12.48
C ILE A 222 -6.67 12.40 -11.42
N ALA A 223 -5.38 12.58 -11.75
CA ALA A 223 -4.37 13.08 -10.85
C ALA A 223 -4.52 14.57 -10.50
N SER A 224 -5.10 15.36 -11.40
CA SER A 224 -5.47 16.76 -11.16
C SER A 224 -6.79 16.92 -10.40
N GLY A 225 -7.48 15.83 -10.06
CA GLY A 225 -8.75 15.85 -9.34
C GLY A 225 -9.93 16.41 -10.15
N ARG A 226 -9.81 16.51 -11.48
CA ARG A 226 -10.91 16.94 -12.36
C ARG A 226 -11.74 15.71 -12.79
N PRO A 227 -13.08 15.76 -12.79
CA PRO A 227 -13.89 14.64 -13.23
C PRO A 227 -13.82 14.46 -14.76
N THR A 228 -13.58 13.23 -15.22
CA THR A 228 -13.78 12.81 -16.62
C THR A 228 -15.26 12.47 -16.86
N SER A 229 -15.75 12.71 -18.09
CA SER A 229 -17.14 12.49 -18.52
C SER A 229 -17.63 11.04 -18.44
N THR A 230 -16.76 10.09 -18.08
CA THR A 230 -17.10 8.66 -17.86
C THR A 230 -17.33 8.31 -16.38
N GLN A 231 -17.38 9.29 -15.48
CA GLN A 231 -17.80 9.06 -14.09
C GLN A 231 -19.33 8.88 -14.01
N VAL A 232 -19.82 7.71 -14.40
CA VAL A 232 -21.01 7.17 -13.74
C VAL A 232 -20.61 6.95 -12.29
N GLN A 233 -21.29 7.68 -11.42
CA GLN A 233 -21.09 7.80 -9.98
C GLN A 233 -20.67 6.49 -9.30
N GLN A 234 -19.43 6.41 -8.86
CA GLN A 234 -19.14 5.72 -7.60
C GLN A 234 -19.29 6.75 -6.49
N PRO A 235 -20.20 6.57 -5.51
CA PRO A 235 -20.32 7.50 -4.41
C PRO A 235 -19.01 7.51 -3.62
N GLN A 236 -18.41 8.70 -3.50
CA GLN A 236 -17.35 8.89 -2.51
C GLN A 236 -17.94 8.66 -1.12
N PRO A 237 -17.29 7.86 -0.25
CA PRO A 237 -17.72 7.77 1.13
C PRO A 237 -17.53 9.14 1.77
N VAL A 238 -18.65 9.76 2.17
CA VAL A 238 -18.66 10.96 3.01
C VAL A 238 -17.96 10.59 4.32
N VAL A 239 -16.75 11.10 4.52
CA VAL A 239 -16.06 11.01 5.81
C VAL A 239 -16.72 12.04 6.74
N PRO A 240 -17.41 11.64 7.82
CA PRO A 240 -17.91 12.61 8.78
C PRO A 240 -16.71 13.37 9.40
N PRO A 241 -16.85 14.68 9.70
CA PRO A 241 -15.76 15.45 10.27
C PRO A 241 -15.30 14.81 11.59
N LEU A 242 -14.00 14.53 11.69
CA LEU A 242 -13.38 14.09 12.93
C LEU A 242 -13.50 15.24 13.95
N SER A 243 -14.17 14.98 15.07
CA SER A 243 -14.16 15.87 16.22
C SER A 243 -12.70 16.14 16.65
N PRO A 244 -12.36 17.36 17.08
CA PRO A 244 -11.01 17.68 17.53
C PRO A 244 -10.66 16.83 18.75
N ALA A 245 -9.68 15.94 18.60
CA ALA A 245 -9.10 15.20 19.72
C ALA A 245 -8.17 16.14 20.52
N PRO A 246 -8.14 16.03 21.87
CA PRO A 246 -7.26 16.84 22.70
C PRO A 246 -5.79 16.56 22.39
N ALA A 247 -4.94 17.58 22.56
CA ALA A 247 -3.50 17.50 22.29
C ALA A 247 -2.85 16.37 23.10
N ILE A 248 -2.46 15.29 22.41
CA ILE A 248 -1.70 14.18 23.00
C ILE A 248 -0.22 14.58 22.99
N ALA A 249 0.38 14.64 24.19
CA ALA A 249 1.80 14.89 24.36
C ALA A 249 2.65 13.87 23.57
N ALA A 250 3.75 14.35 22.99
CA ALA A 250 4.64 13.56 22.14
C ALA A 250 5.11 12.26 22.84
N PRO A 251 4.95 11.07 22.22
CA PRO A 251 5.45 9.83 22.79
C PRO A 251 6.98 9.82 22.80
N ARG A 252 7.58 9.38 23.92
CA ARG A 252 9.02 9.16 24.08
C ARG A 252 9.50 7.95 23.26
N TRP A 253 9.55 8.09 21.94
CA TRP A 253 10.09 7.06 21.03
C TRP A 253 11.62 6.93 21.10
N ARG A 254 12.30 7.95 21.65
CA ARG A 254 13.76 8.01 21.81
C ARG A 254 14.34 6.87 22.66
N ASP A 255 13.60 6.37 23.64
CA ASP A 255 14.15 5.43 24.63
C ASP A 255 14.10 3.95 24.17
N ARG A 256 13.23 3.61 23.20
CA ARG A 256 13.06 2.21 22.74
C ARG A 256 13.99 1.81 21.59
N ILE A 257 14.45 2.75 20.77
CA ILE A 257 15.46 2.46 19.74
C ILE A 257 16.82 2.21 20.40
N ALA A 258 17.17 2.94 21.46
CA ALA A 258 18.45 2.81 22.14
C ALA A 258 18.57 1.57 23.07
N GLY A 259 17.45 0.93 23.44
CA GLY A 259 17.46 -0.26 24.31
C GLY A 259 17.82 -1.56 23.59
N TRP A 260 17.46 -1.68 22.31
CA TRP A 260 17.67 -2.92 21.56
C TRP A 260 19.10 -3.07 21.02
N TRP A 261 19.79 -1.96 20.73
CA TRP A 261 21.20 -1.95 20.32
C TRP A 261 22.21 -2.14 21.46
N ARG A 262 21.75 -2.14 22.72
CA ARG A 262 22.60 -2.37 23.91
C ARG A 262 22.59 -3.82 24.42
N SER A 263 21.84 -4.70 23.77
CA SER A 263 21.65 -6.10 24.19
C SER A 263 21.94 -7.11 23.07
N ARG A 264 22.75 -6.71 22.07
CA ARG A 264 23.45 -7.60 21.14
C ARG A 264 24.93 -7.24 21.12
#